data_AF-A0A0D2K8Z3-F1
#
_entry.id   AF-A0A0D2K8Z3-F1
#
_cell.length_a   1.000
_cell.length_b   1.000
_cell.length_c   1.000
_cell.angle_alpha   90.00
_cell.angle_beta   90.00
_cell.angle_gamma   90.00
#
_symmetry.space_group_name_H-M   'P 1'
#
loop_
_entity.id
_entity.type
_entity.pdbx_description
1 polymer ?
#
loop_
_entity_poly.entity_id
_entity_poly.type
_entity_poly.pdbx_seq_one_letter_code
_entity_poly.pdbx_strand_id
1 'polypeptide(L)'
;MQAYLEYEKPGEYGDEKRGQFAFDLKGQQGRSGPLADTQAALAEQVQALSPGDWVWLSWVHEYVHDGGSSFPERPVTAMQPISPEEGQALAAASKAA
;
A
#
# COMPACT_ATOMS: atom_id res chain seq x y z
N MET A 1 -1.42 22.15 32.04
CA MET A 1 -1.71 22.00 30.60
C MET A 1 -0.91 20.80 30.11
N GLN A 2 -1.56 19.67 29.86
CA GLN A 2 -0.86 18.49 29.33
C GLN A 2 -0.66 18.64 27.83
N ALA A 3 0.58 18.35 27.45
CA ALA A 3 1.18 18.51 26.15
C ALA A 3 0.61 17.52 25.12
N TYR A 4 0.57 17.95 23.87
CA TYR A 4 0.76 17.04 22.74
C TYR A 4 2.12 17.38 22.16
N LEU A 5 3.15 16.71 22.70
CA LEU A 5 4.42 16.52 22.01
C LEU A 5 4.13 15.76 20.72
N GLU A 6 4.83 16.13 19.67
CA GLU A 6 4.72 15.62 18.30
C GLU A 6 4.35 14.12 18.27
N TYR A 7 3.19 13.84 17.65
CA TYR A 7 2.75 12.49 17.37
C TYR A 7 3.48 11.99 16.13
N GLU A 8 4.74 11.60 16.31
CA GLU A 8 5.35 10.67 15.40
C GLU A 8 4.95 9.27 15.88
N LYS A 9 4.11 8.57 15.11
CA LYS A 9 3.94 7.12 15.23
C LYS A 9 4.63 6.39 14.07
N PRO A 10 5.96 6.36 13.97
CA PRO A 10 6.64 5.37 13.16
C PRO A 10 6.44 4.00 13.81
N GLY A 11 6.01 3.00 13.03
CA GLY A 11 6.05 1.58 13.45
C GLY A 11 4.88 1.03 14.28
N GLU A 12 3.91 1.84 14.73
CA GLU A 12 2.88 1.33 15.67
C GLU A 12 1.79 0.42 15.05
N TYR A 13 1.81 0.21 13.74
CA TYR A 13 0.90 -0.71 13.04
C TYR A 13 1.61 -1.90 12.38
N GLY A 14 2.69 -2.41 12.98
CA GLY A 14 3.17 -3.77 12.73
C GLY A 14 3.60 -4.10 11.30
N ASP A 15 3.78 -3.11 10.42
CA ASP A 15 4.22 -3.32 9.03
C ASP A 15 5.60 -4.00 8.99
N GLU A 16 6.51 -3.67 9.92
CA GLU A 16 7.84 -4.29 10.02
C GLU A 16 7.83 -5.80 10.33
N LYS A 17 6.77 -6.30 10.98
CA LYS A 17 6.60 -7.73 11.29
C LYS A 17 5.74 -8.46 10.26
N ARG A 18 5.14 -7.74 9.30
CA ARG A 18 4.29 -8.31 8.26
C ARG A 18 5.15 -8.78 7.09
N GLY A 19 5.31 -10.10 6.97
CA GLY A 19 5.95 -10.72 5.81
C GLY A 19 5.06 -10.80 4.57
N GLN A 20 3.79 -10.41 4.69
CA GLN A 20 2.80 -10.48 3.61
C GLN A 20 1.92 -9.24 3.65
N PHE A 21 1.63 -8.70 2.47
CA PHE A 21 0.74 -7.57 2.26
C PHE A 21 -0.39 -8.01 1.32
N ALA A 22 -1.63 -7.69 1.70
CA ALA A 22 -2.80 -7.91 0.87
C ALA A 22 -3.49 -6.57 0.63
N PHE A 23 -3.88 -6.31 -0.61
CA PHE A 23 -4.65 -5.14 -1.00
C PHE A 23 -5.81 -5.58 -1.89
N ASP A 24 -6.91 -4.82 -1.85
CA ASP A 24 -8.09 -5.17 -2.63
C ASP A 24 -7.92 -4.72 -4.09
N LEU A 25 -8.12 -5.66 -5.01
CA LEU A 25 -8.13 -5.43 -6.46
C LEU A 25 -9.54 -5.16 -6.98
N LYS A 26 -10.55 -5.62 -6.24
CA LYS A 26 -11.93 -5.24 -6.51
C LYS A 26 -12.09 -3.91 -5.82
N GLY A 27 -12.14 -2.81 -6.58
CA GLY A 27 -12.59 -1.54 -6.03
C GLY A 27 -13.89 -1.80 -5.28
N GLN A 28 -13.83 -1.86 -3.94
CA GLN A 28 -14.97 -2.29 -3.17
C GLN A 28 -16.13 -1.37 -3.49
N GLN A 29 -17.27 -2.02 -3.71
CA GLN A 29 -18.57 -1.47 -4.03
C GLN A 29 -18.78 -0.10 -3.35
N GLY A 30 -18.62 0.99 -4.11
CA GLY A 30 -18.87 2.35 -3.61
C GLY A 30 -17.81 3.40 -3.92
N ARG A 31 -16.57 3.02 -4.25
CA ARG A 31 -15.56 4.01 -4.70
C ARG A 31 -15.86 4.46 -6.14
N SER A 32 -16.48 5.64 -6.28
CA SER A 32 -16.62 6.35 -7.55
C SER A 32 -15.47 7.35 -7.68
N GLY A 33 -14.61 7.21 -8.70
CA GLY A 33 -13.52 8.17 -8.95
C GLY A 33 -12.35 7.60 -9.76
N PRO A 34 -11.30 8.41 -10.05
CA PRO A 34 -10.16 8.06 -10.92
C PRO A 34 -9.36 6.81 -10.48
N LEU A 35 -9.48 6.43 -9.21
CA LEU A 35 -8.84 5.22 -8.69
C LEU A 35 -9.49 3.92 -9.19
N ALA A 36 -10.76 3.95 -9.63
CA ALA A 36 -11.45 2.75 -10.11
C ALA A 36 -10.83 2.23 -11.42
N ASP A 37 -10.52 3.13 -12.37
CA ASP A 37 -9.88 2.78 -13.65
C ASP A 37 -8.45 2.26 -13.43
N THR A 38 -7.75 2.87 -12.46
CA THR A 38 -6.41 2.43 -12.04
C THR A 38 -6.47 1.01 -11.45
N GLN A 39 -7.53 0.67 -10.73
CA GLN A 39 -7.69 -0.64 -10.10
C GLN A 39 -7.96 -1.77 -11.11
N ALA A 40 -8.70 -1.48 -12.19
CA ALA A 40 -8.89 -2.45 -13.28
C ALA A 40 -7.56 -2.78 -13.97
N ALA A 41 -6.74 -1.77 -14.28
CA ALA A 41 -5.42 -1.97 -14.85
C ALA A 41 -4.49 -2.76 -13.92
N LEU A 42 -4.54 -2.48 -12.60
CA LEU A 42 -3.81 -3.25 -11.60
C LEU A 42 -4.27 -4.72 -11.55
N ALA A 43 -5.58 -4.97 -11.66
CA ALA A 43 -6.12 -6.33 -11.66
C ALA A 43 -5.66 -7.15 -12.86
N GLU A 44 -5.49 -6.55 -14.04
CA GLU A 44 -4.91 -7.22 -15.20
C GLU A 44 -3.42 -7.51 -14.98
N GLN A 45 -2.66 -6.55 -14.46
CA GLN A 45 -1.25 -6.74 -14.17
C GLN A 45 -1.02 -7.84 -13.13
N VAL A 46 -1.84 -7.93 -12.08
CA VAL A 46 -1.73 -8.99 -11.06
C VAL A 46 -2.05 -10.36 -11.64
N GLN A 47 -3.01 -10.46 -12.57
CA GLN A 47 -3.30 -11.73 -13.25
C GLN A 47 -2.14 -12.23 -14.11
N ALA A 48 -1.27 -11.33 -14.58
CA ALA A 48 -0.08 -11.69 -15.33
C ALA A 48 1.11 -12.12 -14.45
N LEU A 49 1.04 -11.91 -13.13
CA LEU A 49 2.13 -12.26 -12.21
C LEU A 49 2.15 -13.75 -11.89
N SER A 50 3.36 -14.27 -11.74
CA SER A 50 3.64 -15.61 -11.22
C SER A 50 4.24 -15.55 -9.81
N PRO A 51 4.05 -16.59 -8.98
CA PRO A 51 4.73 -16.67 -7.69
C PRO A 51 6.26 -16.52 -7.85
N GLY A 52 6.84 -15.56 -7.13
CA GLY A 52 8.28 -15.25 -7.19
C GLY A 52 8.64 -14.02 -8.03
N ASP A 53 7.68 -13.47 -8.78
CA ASP A 53 7.88 -12.19 -9.47
C ASP A 53 8.04 -11.05 -8.46
N TRP A 54 8.94 -10.12 -8.77
CA TRP A 54 9.17 -8.94 -7.97
C TRP A 54 8.48 -7.75 -8.60
N VAL A 55 7.77 -6.99 -7.76
CA VAL A 55 7.06 -5.78 -8.18
C VAL A 55 7.31 -4.65 -7.19
N TRP A 56 7.40 -3.44 -7.72
CA TRP A 56 7.34 -2.20 -6.96
C TRP A 56 5.88 -1.74 -6.86
N LEU A 57 5.41 -1.54 -5.63
CA LEU A 57 4.07 -1.02 -5.35
C LEU A 57 4.15 0.44 -4.93
N SER A 58 3.36 1.28 -5.58
CA SER A 58 3.11 2.66 -5.15
C SER A 58 1.73 2.73 -4.50
N TRP A 59 1.64 3.43 -3.37
CA TRP A 59 0.40 3.62 -2.63
C TRP A 59 0.37 5.03 -2.04
N VAL A 60 -0.85 5.49 -1.72
CA VAL A 60 -1.07 6.78 -1.05
C VAL A 60 -1.73 6.55 0.30
N HIS A 61 -1.55 7.50 1.21
CA HIS A 61 -2.22 7.50 2.51
C HIS A 61 -3.27 8.60 2.51
N GLU A 62 -4.54 8.20 2.38
CA GLU A 62 -5.67 9.13 2.34
C GLU A 62 -6.49 9.00 3.61
N TYR A 63 -6.79 10.11 4.28
CA TYR A 63 -7.77 10.10 5.36
C TYR A 63 -9.15 10.30 4.77
N VAL A 64 -10.01 9.30 4.92
CA VAL A 64 -11.40 9.36 4.50
C VAL A 64 -12.27 9.72 5.70
N HIS A 65 -13.21 10.64 5.46
CA HIS A 65 -14.14 11.11 6.47
C HIS A 65 -15.56 10.68 6.09
N ASP A 66 -16.21 9.90 6.95
CA ASP A 66 -17.59 9.48 6.76
C ASP A 66 -18.33 9.45 8.11
N GLY A 67 -19.54 10.02 8.16
CA GLY A 67 -20.41 10.00 9.34
C GLY A 67 -19.79 10.52 10.65
N GLY A 68 -18.82 11.44 10.59
CA GLY A 68 -18.10 11.96 11.76
C GLY A 68 -16.92 11.09 12.23
N SER A 69 -16.63 10.00 11.51
CA SER A 69 -15.44 9.17 11.69
C SER A 69 -14.39 9.53 10.65
N SER A 70 -13.11 9.35 11.00
CA SER A 70 -11.99 9.52 10.09
C SER A 70 -11.12 8.27 10.16
N PHE A 71 -10.81 7.66 9.02
CA PHE A 71 -9.97 6.47 8.97
C PHE A 71 -9.00 6.53 7.79
N PRO A 72 -7.79 5.97 7.95
CA PRO A 72 -6.80 5.95 6.90
C PRO A 72 -7.13 4.86 5.88
N GLU A 73 -7.23 5.24 4.62
CA GLU A 73 -7.22 4.33 3.47
C GLU A 73 -5.84 4.36 2.81
N ARG A 74 -5.40 3.19 2.35
CA ARG A 74 -4.09 2.99 1.73
C ARG A 74 -4.20 2.32 0.36
N PRO A 75 -4.84 2.95 -0.64
CA PRO A 75 -5.00 2.33 -1.93
C PRO A 75 -3.67 2.25 -2.68
N VAL A 76 -3.45 1.11 -3.35
CA VAL A 76 -2.37 0.94 -4.33
C VAL A 76 -2.75 1.72 -5.58
N THR A 77 -1.83 2.56 -6.06
CA THR A 77 -2.02 3.46 -7.19
C THR A 77 -1.20 3.06 -8.41
N ALA A 78 -0.13 2.29 -8.25
CA ALA A 78 0.63 1.75 -9.36
C ALA A 78 1.39 0.48 -8.97
N MET A 79 1.65 -0.35 -9.97
CA MET A 79 2.51 -1.52 -9.87
C MET A 79 3.46 -1.56 -11.07
N GLN A 80 4.74 -1.82 -10.80
CA GLN A 80 5.77 -1.95 -11.83
C GLN A 80 6.57 -3.23 -11.60
N PRO A 81 6.81 -4.06 -12.63
CA PRO A 81 7.73 -5.18 -12.49
C PRO A 81 9.15 -4.66 -12.27
N ILE A 82 9.88 -5.33 -11.39
CA ILE A 82 11.29 -5.03 -11.11
C ILE A 82 12.12 -6.32 -11.19
N SER A 83 13.42 -6.19 -11.41
CA SER A 83 14.28 -7.36 -11.41
C SER A 83 14.39 -7.97 -10.00
N PRO A 84 14.65 -9.28 -9.88
CA PRO A 84 14.88 -9.90 -8.57
C PRO A 84 16.05 -9.29 -7.79
N GLU A 85 17.09 -8.83 -8.48
CA GLU A 85 18.25 -8.18 -7.85
C GLU A 85 17.86 -6.84 -7.21
N GLU A 86 17.13 -6.01 -7.95
CA GLU A 86 16.59 -4.74 -7.43
C GLU A 86 15.62 -4.98 -6.27
N GLY A 87 14.71 -5.95 -6.42
CA GLY A 87 13.75 -6.30 -5.38
C GLY A 87 14.42 -6.77 -4.08
N GLN A 88 15.43 -7.62 -4.18
CA GLN A 88 16.21 -8.08 -3.03
C GLN A 88 17.01 -6.94 -2.38
N ALA A 89 17.63 -6.07 -3.18
CA ALA A 89 18.37 -4.92 -2.67
C ALA A 89 17.46 -3.97 -1.88
N LEU A 90 16.27 -3.68 -2.40
CA LEU A 90 15.26 -2.85 -1.76
C LEU A 90 14.71 -3.48 -0.47
N ALA A 91 14.44 -4.79 -0.49
CA ALA A 91 13.99 -5.53 0.70
C ALA A 91 15.08 -5.63 1.78
N ALA A 92 16.36 -5.64 1.40
CA ALA A 92 17.47 -5.59 2.35
C ALA A 92 17.64 -4.19 2.95
N ALA A 93 17.52 -3.15 2.13
CA ALA A 93 17.62 -1.76 2.57
C ALA A 93 16.50 -1.37 3.56
N SER A 94 15.27 -1.85 3.35
CA SER A 94 14.14 -1.56 4.26
C SER A 94 14.23 -2.27 5.62
N LYS A 95 15.03 -3.33 5.75
CA LYS A 95 15.25 -4.05 7.02
C LYS A 95 16.43 -3.50 7.83
N ALA A 96 17.25 -2.64 7.24
CA ALA A 96 18.45 -2.09 7.88
C ALA A 96 18.22 -0.70 8.51
N ALA A 97 17.03 -0.13 8.33
CA ALA A 97 16.61 1.18 8.86
C ALA A 97 15.88 1.05 10.20
#